data_AF-A0A453L1V1-F1
#
_entry.id   AF-A0A453L1V1-F1
#
_cell.length_a   1.000
_cell.length_b   1.000
_cell.length_c   1.000
_cell.angle_alpha   90.00
_cell.angle_beta   90.00
_cell.angle_gamma   90.00
#
_symmetry.space_group_name_H-M   'P 1'
#
loop_
_entity.id
_entity.type
_entity.pdbx_description
1 polymer ?
#
loop_
_entity_poly.entity_id
_entity_poly.type
_entity_poly.pdbx_seq_one_letter_code
_entity_poly.pdbx_strand_id
1 'polypeptide(L)'
;VAKKVPFTVSAHGRSWSDPYHWMRDTSDPDFAALLAAENAYADAFVGAAGGGGLRARLAAEMRARLAPSAVSPPQPWGPWSYYQYVPNGMEYPVLSRKLRSSGGLAGRFLSYLSDWEKEEVLLDWNEIAEKFGYVHIGSCRISPNHRFLAYTLDTSGGELFSLEVKDLQSKHVIFSPPDKGIVSLAWAHDSENLLYTVCDETLRPNQVFCKKMQSDEAGLLVFMEDDVNCCVDITSTKDFKYITVNSNTRTSSEEGLCDGIW
;
A
#
# COMPACT_ATOMS: atom_id res chain seq x y z
N VAL A 1 32.94 3.71 -16.81
CA VAL A 1 32.42 3.46 -18.18
C VAL A 1 31.96 2.03 -18.25
N ALA A 2 30.70 1.78 -18.63
CA ALA A 2 30.12 0.45 -18.68
C ALA A 2 30.76 -0.44 -19.76
N LYS A 3 30.90 -1.74 -19.47
CA LYS A 3 31.28 -2.75 -20.47
C LYS A 3 30.18 -2.89 -21.52
N LYS A 4 30.59 -3.22 -22.74
CA LYS A 4 29.70 -3.54 -23.86
C LYS A 4 29.79 -5.03 -24.13
N VAL A 5 28.67 -5.75 -24.01
CA VAL A 5 28.57 -7.19 -24.27
C VAL A 5 27.70 -7.37 -25.51
N PRO A 6 28.20 -7.96 -26.61
CA PRO A 6 27.40 -8.14 -27.83
C PRO A 6 26.11 -8.90 -27.53
N PHE A 7 24.98 -8.25 -27.78
CA PHE A 7 23.65 -8.84 -27.69
C PHE A 7 22.77 -8.23 -28.77
N THR A 8 21.94 -9.06 -29.41
CA THR A 8 21.04 -8.63 -30.50
C THR A 8 19.62 -8.89 -30.09
N VAL A 9 18.83 -7.83 -30.01
CA VAL A 9 17.38 -7.92 -29.82
C VAL A 9 16.73 -8.07 -31.19
N SER A 10 15.70 -8.92 -31.28
CA SER A 10 14.91 -9.07 -32.51
C SER A 10 13.43 -9.02 -32.22
N ALA A 11 12.69 -8.20 -32.96
CA ALA A 11 11.24 -8.11 -32.89
C ALA A 11 10.65 -7.79 -34.27
N HIS A 12 9.55 -8.45 -34.64
CA HIS A 12 8.84 -8.24 -35.90
C HIS A 12 9.74 -8.26 -37.15
N GLY A 13 10.69 -9.19 -37.21
CA GLY A 13 11.62 -9.34 -38.34
C GLY A 13 12.69 -8.24 -38.45
N ARG A 14 12.85 -7.39 -37.44
CA ARG A 14 13.93 -6.39 -37.33
C ARG A 14 14.84 -6.73 -36.17
N SER A 15 16.13 -6.45 -36.32
CA SER A 15 17.15 -6.70 -35.30
C SER A 15 18.00 -5.47 -35.06
N TRP A 16 18.41 -5.25 -33.81
CA TRP A 16 19.32 -4.18 -33.42
C TRP A 16 20.25 -4.64 -32.29
N SER A 17 21.41 -3.99 -32.19
CA SER A 17 22.40 -4.27 -31.15
C SER A 17 22.02 -3.55 -29.86
N ASP A 18 21.97 -4.29 -28.76
CA ASP A 18 21.83 -3.77 -27.40
C ASP A 18 23.04 -4.23 -26.57
N PRO A 19 24.18 -3.53 -26.65
CA PRO A 19 25.39 -3.94 -25.95
C PRO A 19 25.31 -3.84 -24.42
N TYR A 20 24.21 -3.31 -23.87
CA TYR A 20 24.00 -3.13 -22.44
C TYR A 20 22.89 -4.01 -21.87
N HIS A 21 22.38 -4.97 -22.66
CA HIS A 21 21.34 -5.91 -22.25
C HIS A 21 21.64 -6.62 -20.92
N TRP A 22 22.92 -6.88 -20.66
CA TRP A 22 23.42 -7.52 -19.44
C TRP A 22 23.02 -6.76 -18.15
N MET A 23 22.79 -5.44 -18.22
CA MET A 23 22.36 -4.63 -17.07
C MET A 23 20.93 -4.95 -16.59
N ARG A 24 20.16 -5.74 -17.35
CA ARG A 24 18.83 -6.19 -16.93
C ARG A 24 18.90 -7.17 -15.75
N ASP A 25 20.01 -7.91 -15.61
CA ASP A 25 20.22 -8.82 -14.50
C ASP A 25 20.70 -8.07 -13.26
N THR A 26 19.80 -7.83 -12.32
CA THR A 26 20.10 -7.12 -11.07
C THR A 26 20.98 -7.94 -10.11
N SER A 27 21.18 -9.23 -10.38
CA SER A 27 22.08 -10.09 -9.61
C SER A 27 23.51 -10.12 -10.15
N ASP A 28 23.77 -9.55 -11.33
CA ASP A 28 25.12 -9.49 -11.92
C ASP A 28 26.04 -8.58 -11.07
N PRO A 29 27.16 -9.10 -10.54
CA PRO A 29 28.10 -8.31 -9.74
C PRO A 29 28.72 -7.13 -10.51
N ASP A 30 28.88 -7.24 -11.84
CA ASP A 30 29.38 -6.14 -12.67
C ASP A 30 28.36 -5.00 -12.74
N PHE A 31 27.06 -5.30 -12.61
CA PHE A 31 26.01 -4.29 -12.61
C PHE A 31 26.00 -3.54 -11.29
N ALA A 32 26.09 -4.26 -10.17
CA ALA A 32 26.23 -3.67 -8.85
C ALA A 32 27.49 -2.78 -8.74
N ALA A 33 28.63 -3.23 -9.28
CA ALA A 33 29.86 -2.45 -9.33
C ALA A 33 29.72 -1.18 -10.18
N LEU A 34 29.04 -1.27 -11.32
CA LEU A 34 28.73 -0.11 -12.16
C LEU A 34 27.83 0.89 -11.41
N LEU A 35 26.76 0.44 -10.75
CA LEU A 35 25.88 1.30 -9.97
C LEU A 35 26.63 2.04 -8.86
N ALA A 36 27.51 1.35 -8.14
CA ALA A 36 28.37 1.98 -7.13
C ALA A 36 29.29 3.04 -7.74
N ALA A 37 29.88 2.77 -8.91
CA ALA A 37 30.73 3.74 -9.61
C ALA A 37 29.94 4.96 -10.12
N GLU A 38 28.73 4.76 -10.65
CA GLU A 38 27.85 5.86 -11.10
C GLU A 38 27.37 6.71 -9.92
N ASN A 39 27.02 6.11 -8.78
CA ASN A 39 26.68 6.83 -7.55
C ASN A 39 27.86 7.69 -7.06
N ALA A 40 29.07 7.10 -7.01
CA ALA A 40 30.27 7.82 -6.61
C ALA A 40 30.60 8.98 -7.57
N TYR A 41 30.41 8.77 -8.87
CA TYR A 41 30.56 9.83 -9.87
C TYR A 41 29.54 10.96 -9.67
N ALA A 42 28.26 10.62 -9.46
CA ALA A 42 27.21 11.60 -9.22
C ALA A 42 27.49 12.44 -7.96
N ASP A 43 27.93 11.81 -6.87
CA ASP A 43 28.31 12.50 -5.64
C ASP A 43 29.53 13.41 -5.83
N ALA A 44 30.56 12.93 -6.54
CA ALA A 44 31.75 13.73 -6.84
C ALA A 44 31.42 14.93 -7.74
N PHE A 45 30.61 14.73 -8.79
CA PHE A 45 30.19 15.79 -9.70
C PHE A 45 29.40 16.87 -8.96
N VAL A 46 28.45 16.47 -8.12
CA VAL A 46 27.63 17.42 -7.35
C VAL A 46 28.45 18.12 -6.25
N GLY A 47 29.34 17.39 -5.60
CA GLY A 47 30.29 17.95 -4.64
C GLY A 47 31.19 19.01 -5.27
N ALA A 48 31.78 18.71 -6.42
CA ALA A 48 32.65 19.64 -7.17
C ALA A 48 31.92 20.89 -7.65
N ALA A 49 30.62 20.78 -7.97
CA ALA A 49 29.77 21.93 -8.31
C ALA A 49 29.35 22.78 -7.09
N GLY A 50 29.88 22.51 -5.89
CA GLY A 50 29.50 23.20 -4.66
C GLY A 50 28.10 22.84 -4.15
N GLY A 51 27.49 21.79 -4.70
CA GLY A 51 26.10 21.43 -4.45
C GLY A 51 25.83 20.92 -3.02
N GLY A 52 26.85 20.53 -2.25
CA GLY A 52 26.68 20.04 -0.88
C GLY A 52 26.02 21.08 0.05
N GLY A 53 26.52 22.31 0.04
CA GLY A 53 25.95 23.40 0.85
C GLY A 53 24.55 23.79 0.39
N LEU A 54 24.32 23.81 -0.93
CA LEU A 54 23.00 24.10 -1.49
C LEU A 54 21.99 22.99 -1.15
N ARG A 55 22.35 21.71 -1.25
CA ARG A 55 21.51 20.56 -0.87
C ARG A 55 21.12 20.63 0.61
N ALA A 56 22.10 20.89 1.49
CA ALA A 56 21.84 21.00 2.94
C ALA A 56 20.88 22.16 3.24
N ARG A 57 21.09 23.32 2.60
CA ARG A 57 20.21 24.49 2.73
C ARG A 57 18.80 24.19 2.23
N LEU A 58 18.66 23.64 1.03
CA LEU A 58 17.35 23.26 0.48
C LEU A 58 16.64 22.24 1.36
N ALA A 59 17.36 21.23 1.87
CA ALA A 59 16.80 20.25 2.79
C ALA A 59 16.31 20.89 4.09
N ALA A 60 17.07 21.83 4.67
CA ALA A 60 16.66 22.57 5.85
C ALA A 60 15.43 23.46 5.57
N GLU A 61 15.42 24.19 4.45
CA GLU A 61 14.30 25.03 4.04
C GLU A 61 13.03 24.22 3.78
N MET A 62 13.15 23.05 3.13
CA MET A 62 12.02 22.14 2.90
C MET A 62 11.47 21.59 4.22
N ARG A 63 12.34 21.11 5.13
CA ARG A 63 11.91 20.64 6.46
C ARG A 63 11.25 21.74 7.29
N ALA A 64 11.79 22.96 7.26
CA ALA A 64 11.24 24.10 7.99
C ALA A 64 9.82 24.51 7.51
N ARG A 65 9.43 24.13 6.29
CA ARG A 65 8.08 24.36 5.75
C ARG A 65 7.09 23.24 6.08
N LEU A 66 7.57 22.08 6.54
CA LEU A 66 6.71 20.99 6.97
C LEU A 66 6.19 21.25 8.38
N ALA A 67 4.94 20.86 8.64
CA ALA A 67 4.38 20.95 9.98
C ALA A 67 5.16 20.03 10.94
N PRO A 68 5.43 20.45 12.19
CA PRO A 68 6.15 19.65 13.17
C PRO A 68 5.47 18.31 13.49
N SER A 69 4.14 18.26 13.37
CA SER A 69 3.34 17.05 13.49
C SER A 69 2.38 16.96 12.32
N ALA A 70 2.41 15.82 11.63
CA ALA A 70 1.46 15.50 10.57
C ALA A 70 0.31 14.68 11.19
N VAL A 71 -0.90 15.23 11.16
CA VAL A 71 -2.13 14.53 11.57
C VAL A 71 -3.15 14.70 10.46
N SER A 72 -3.79 13.61 10.03
CA SER A 72 -4.87 13.68 9.05
C SER A 72 -6.12 14.29 9.70
N PRO A 73 -6.96 15.00 8.92
CA PRO A 73 -8.30 15.37 9.39
C PRO A 73 -9.06 14.12 9.87
N PRO A 74 -9.67 14.14 11.07
CA PRO A 74 -10.39 12.97 11.54
C PRO A 74 -11.63 12.66 10.71
N GLN A 75 -11.78 11.39 10.34
CA GLN A 75 -12.86 10.87 9.52
C GLN A 75 -13.91 10.19 10.41
N PRO A 76 -15.09 10.80 10.61
CA PRO A 76 -16.15 10.18 11.40
C PRO A 76 -16.81 9.05 10.62
N TRP A 77 -16.92 7.88 11.24
CA TRP A 77 -17.65 6.74 10.68
C TRP A 77 -18.22 5.87 11.82
N GLY A 78 -19.54 5.67 11.80
CA GLY A 78 -20.26 5.04 12.91
C GLY A 78 -19.97 5.74 14.25
N PRO A 79 -19.68 5.01 15.33
CA PRO A 79 -19.35 5.59 16.63
C PRO A 79 -17.90 6.09 16.73
N TRP A 80 -17.09 5.93 15.68
CA TRP A 80 -15.65 6.18 15.71
C TRP A 80 -15.24 7.40 14.88
N SER A 81 -14.12 8.01 15.26
CA SER A 81 -13.40 8.99 14.47
C SER A 81 -12.00 8.43 14.19
N TYR A 82 -11.71 8.17 12.92
CA TYR A 82 -10.44 7.60 12.46
C TYR A 82 -9.48 8.69 12.02
N TYR A 83 -8.19 8.51 12.25
CA TYR A 83 -7.16 9.43 11.77
C TYR A 83 -5.81 8.73 11.76
N GLN A 84 -4.88 9.33 11.04
CA GLN A 84 -3.49 8.96 11.03
C GLN A 84 -2.65 10.11 11.56
N TYR A 85 -1.55 9.80 12.23
CA TYR A 85 -0.55 10.79 12.59
C TYR A 85 0.85 10.21 12.56
N VAL A 86 1.84 11.05 12.35
CA VAL A 86 3.26 10.67 12.49
C VAL A 86 3.74 11.12 13.86
N PRO A 87 4.10 10.20 14.78
CA PRO A 87 4.65 10.58 16.08
C PRO A 87 5.94 11.39 15.91
N ASN A 88 6.22 12.29 16.86
CA ASN A 88 7.42 13.12 16.79
C ASN A 88 8.69 12.25 16.79
N GLY A 89 9.58 12.47 15.82
CA GLY A 89 10.83 11.73 15.68
C GLY A 89 10.67 10.35 15.00
N MET A 90 9.45 9.96 14.64
CA MET A 90 9.17 8.77 13.86
C MET A 90 9.05 9.11 12.37
N GLU A 91 9.27 8.11 11.51
CA GLU A 91 9.22 8.27 10.06
C GLU A 91 7.88 7.81 9.45
N TYR A 92 7.16 6.92 10.14
CA TYR A 92 5.94 6.32 9.62
C TYR A 92 4.68 6.70 10.42
N PRO A 93 3.51 6.69 9.77
CA PRO A 93 2.25 7.02 10.44
C PRO A 93 1.76 5.89 11.36
N VAL A 94 0.89 6.27 12.29
CA VAL A 94 0.09 5.40 13.14
C VAL A 94 -1.37 5.61 12.76
N LEU A 95 -2.11 4.53 12.50
CA LEU A 95 -3.56 4.58 12.27
C LEU A 95 -4.28 4.32 13.60
N SER A 96 -5.06 5.29 14.01
CA SER A 96 -5.79 5.26 15.28
C SER A 96 -7.25 5.60 15.11
N ARG A 97 -8.04 5.28 16.13
CA ARG A 97 -9.43 5.76 16.27
C ARG A 97 -9.75 6.19 17.69
N LYS A 98 -10.77 7.03 17.80
CA LYS A 98 -11.37 7.45 19.08
C LYS A 98 -12.88 7.36 19.03
N LEU A 99 -13.50 7.04 20.17
CA LEU A 99 -14.95 7.07 20.27
C LEU A 99 -15.43 8.52 20.11
N ARG A 100 -16.43 8.75 19.26
CA ARG A 100 -16.98 10.09 19.02
C ARG A 100 -17.71 10.57 20.27
N SER A 101 -17.38 11.77 20.72
CA SER A 101 -18.13 12.44 21.78
C SER A 101 -19.55 12.74 21.32
N SER A 102 -20.53 12.47 22.19
CA SER A 102 -21.97 12.64 21.95
C SER A 102 -22.44 14.10 22.04
N GLY A 103 -21.55 15.04 22.36
CA GLY A 103 -21.87 16.47 22.39
C GLY A 103 -22.04 17.07 20.98
N GLY A 104 -22.85 18.13 20.87
CA GLY A 104 -23.00 18.92 19.64
C GLY A 104 -21.68 19.54 19.14
N LEU A 105 -21.73 20.54 18.25
CA LEU A 105 -20.53 21.16 17.66
C LEU A 105 -19.44 21.51 18.71
N ALA A 106 -19.82 22.06 19.86
CA ALA A 106 -18.89 22.38 20.96
C ALA A 106 -18.24 21.13 21.59
N GLY A 107 -18.99 20.03 21.75
CA GLY A 107 -18.45 18.76 22.27
C GLY A 107 -17.51 18.07 21.29
N ARG A 108 -17.75 18.24 19.98
CA ARG A 108 -16.80 17.82 18.93
C ARG A 108 -15.52 18.65 19.00
N PHE A 109 -15.62 19.98 19.03
CA PHE A 109 -14.46 20.88 19.18
C PHE A 109 -13.64 20.58 20.44
N LEU A 110 -14.27 20.34 21.58
CA LEU A 110 -13.58 19.96 22.81
C LEU A 110 -12.93 18.58 22.73
N SER A 111 -13.56 17.59 22.10
CA SER A 111 -12.94 16.26 21.89
C SER A 111 -11.69 16.30 21.02
N TYR A 112 -11.57 17.28 20.10
CA TYR A 112 -10.33 17.49 19.34
C TYR A 112 -9.18 18.02 20.21
N LEU A 113 -9.49 18.69 21.33
CA LEU A 113 -8.51 19.36 22.17
C LEU A 113 -8.10 18.55 23.41
N SER A 114 -8.88 17.54 23.84
CA SER A 114 -8.80 17.09 25.23
C SER A 114 -8.81 15.59 25.53
N ASP A 115 -8.56 14.66 24.58
CA ASP A 115 -8.49 13.23 24.96
C ASP A 115 -7.56 12.42 24.04
N TRP A 116 -6.27 12.33 24.38
CA TRP A 116 -5.38 11.27 23.85
C TRP A 116 -5.48 9.97 24.67
N GLU A 117 -6.03 10.01 25.89
CA GLU A 117 -6.11 8.86 26.81
C GLU A 117 -7.14 7.78 26.42
N LYS A 118 -8.05 8.06 25.48
CA LYS A 118 -9.04 7.09 24.96
C LYS A 118 -8.77 6.66 23.53
N GLU A 119 -7.54 6.86 23.07
CA GLU A 119 -7.10 6.46 21.75
C GLU A 119 -6.93 4.96 21.63
N GLU A 120 -7.41 4.39 20.53
CA GLU A 120 -7.13 3.02 20.15
C GLU A 120 -6.25 3.00 18.90
N VAL A 121 -5.00 2.56 19.07
CA VAL A 121 -4.08 2.29 17.95
C VAL A 121 -4.54 1.02 17.23
N LEU A 122 -4.73 1.13 15.92
CA LEU A 122 -5.18 0.02 15.06
C LEU A 122 -3.99 -0.66 14.41
N LEU A 123 -3.08 0.14 13.87
CA LEU A 123 -1.86 -0.29 13.20
C LEU A 123 -0.77 0.75 13.44
N ASP A 124 0.46 0.29 13.69
CA ASP A 124 1.64 1.14 13.82
C ASP A 124 2.68 0.65 12.81
N TRP A 125 3.01 1.50 11.86
CA TRP A 125 3.93 1.19 10.79
C TRP A 125 5.37 1.15 11.34
N ASN A 126 5.65 1.93 12.38
CA ASN A 126 6.97 2.00 13.00
C ASN A 126 7.31 0.66 13.67
N GLU A 127 6.35 0.01 14.34
CA GLU A 127 6.55 -1.33 14.92
C GLU A 127 6.90 -2.38 13.85
N ILE A 128 6.38 -2.23 12.63
CA ILE A 128 6.68 -3.12 11.51
C ILE A 128 8.05 -2.76 10.92
N ALA A 129 8.31 -1.47 10.70
CA ALA A 129 9.59 -0.97 10.19
C ALA A 129 10.76 -1.31 11.14
N GLU A 130 10.56 -1.30 12.45
CA GLU A 130 11.60 -1.73 13.41
C GLU A 130 11.99 -3.20 13.23
N LYS A 131 11.04 -4.06 12.82
CA LYS A 131 11.29 -5.49 12.60
C LYS A 131 11.95 -5.78 11.25
N PHE A 132 11.57 -5.04 10.20
CA PHE A 132 11.98 -5.33 8.82
C PHE A 132 12.92 -4.29 8.20
N GLY A 133 13.17 -3.17 8.87
CA GLY A 133 13.94 -2.03 8.36
C GLY A 133 13.17 -1.10 7.41
N TYR A 134 12.08 -1.60 6.82
CA TYR A 134 11.23 -0.88 5.87
C TYR A 134 9.80 -1.40 5.96
N VAL A 135 8.83 -0.53 5.70
CA VAL A 135 7.45 -0.93 5.46
C VAL A 135 6.77 0.03 4.49
N HIS A 136 5.98 -0.53 3.59
CA HIS A 136 4.99 0.18 2.80
C HIS A 136 3.65 -0.48 3.02
N ILE A 137 2.68 0.27 3.56
CA ILE A 137 1.28 -0.18 3.64
C ILE A 137 0.53 0.43 2.47
N GLY A 138 -0.04 -0.41 1.60
CA GLY A 138 -0.71 0.04 0.39
C GLY A 138 -2.18 0.40 0.66
N SER A 139 -2.98 -0.59 1.03
CA SER A 139 -4.41 -0.43 1.33
C SER A 139 -4.68 -0.71 2.80
N CYS A 140 -5.55 0.10 3.41
CA CYS A 140 -6.17 -0.17 4.72
C CYS A 140 -7.69 -0.09 4.58
N ARG A 141 -8.40 -1.11 5.03
CA ARG A 141 -9.87 -1.20 5.00
C ARG A 141 -10.38 -1.75 6.32
N ILE A 142 -11.20 -0.95 7.00
CA ILE A 142 -11.88 -1.36 8.22
C ILE A 142 -13.24 -1.94 7.84
N SER A 143 -13.66 -3.03 8.49
CA SER A 143 -14.96 -3.65 8.24
C SER A 143 -16.14 -2.77 8.68
N PRO A 144 -17.33 -2.88 8.08
CA PRO A 144 -18.50 -2.05 8.43
C PRO A 144 -18.90 -2.07 9.91
N ASN A 145 -18.74 -3.22 10.59
CA ASN A 145 -18.95 -3.35 12.04
C ASN A 145 -17.79 -2.81 12.90
N HIS A 146 -16.76 -2.24 12.28
CA HIS A 146 -15.57 -1.68 12.91
C HIS A 146 -14.73 -2.68 13.73
N ARG A 147 -14.86 -3.99 13.47
CA ARG A 147 -14.14 -5.04 14.21
C ARG A 147 -12.84 -5.44 13.55
N PHE A 148 -12.79 -5.52 12.22
CA PHE A 148 -11.62 -6.02 11.50
C PHE A 148 -10.92 -4.89 10.75
N LEU A 149 -9.59 -4.96 10.69
CA LEU A 149 -8.75 -4.14 9.83
C LEU A 149 -8.04 -5.06 8.85
N ALA A 150 -8.37 -4.97 7.58
CA ALA A 150 -7.62 -5.59 6.49
C ALA A 150 -6.61 -4.58 5.94
N TYR A 151 -5.35 -4.98 5.79
CA TYR A 151 -4.32 -4.13 5.22
C TYR A 151 -3.34 -4.91 4.35
N THR A 152 -2.79 -4.23 3.36
CA THR A 152 -1.72 -4.78 2.51
C THR A 152 -0.38 -4.19 2.92
N LEU A 153 0.67 -5.01 3.01
CA LEU A 153 2.03 -4.58 3.37
C LEU A 153 3.12 -5.14 2.46
N ASP A 154 4.14 -4.34 2.19
CA ASP A 154 5.41 -4.73 1.59
C ASP A 154 6.55 -4.29 2.50
N THR A 155 7.39 -5.25 2.90
CA THR A 155 8.55 -5.04 3.77
C THR A 155 9.88 -5.13 3.02
N SER A 156 9.84 -5.37 1.71
CA SER A 156 11.00 -5.54 0.83
C SER A 156 11.24 -4.36 -0.12
N GLY A 157 10.21 -3.57 -0.41
CA GLY A 157 10.27 -2.49 -1.40
C GLY A 157 10.08 -2.97 -2.85
N GLY A 158 9.66 -4.22 -3.04
CA GLY A 158 9.42 -4.83 -4.34
C GLY A 158 8.02 -4.62 -4.91
N GLU A 159 7.17 -3.85 -4.22
CA GLU A 159 5.76 -3.57 -4.59
C GLU A 159 4.88 -4.84 -4.66
N LEU A 160 5.35 -5.92 -4.05
CA LEU A 160 4.64 -7.19 -3.90
C LEU A 160 4.02 -7.27 -2.51
N PHE A 161 2.81 -6.73 -2.37
CA PHE A 161 2.14 -6.67 -1.10
C PHE A 161 1.53 -8.01 -0.66
N SER A 162 1.65 -8.34 0.62
CA SER A 162 0.88 -9.39 1.30
C SER A 162 -0.34 -8.80 2.01
N LEU A 163 -1.35 -9.62 2.30
CA LEU A 163 -2.53 -9.23 3.05
C LEU A 163 -2.45 -9.72 4.49
N GLU A 164 -2.80 -8.86 5.44
CA GLU A 164 -3.08 -9.23 6.82
C GLU A 164 -4.45 -8.69 7.25
N VAL A 165 -5.20 -9.50 7.99
CA VAL A 165 -6.45 -9.07 8.63
C VAL A 165 -6.29 -9.19 10.14
N LYS A 166 -6.43 -8.06 10.83
CA LYS A 166 -6.35 -7.94 12.28
C LYS A 166 -7.75 -7.82 12.88
N ASP A 167 -8.06 -8.64 13.87
CA ASP A 167 -9.21 -8.43 14.74
C ASP A 167 -8.85 -7.33 15.76
N LEU A 168 -9.54 -6.20 15.69
CA LEU A 168 -9.28 -5.05 16.54
C LEU A 168 -9.71 -5.27 17.99
N GLN A 169 -10.56 -6.25 18.26
CA GLN A 169 -10.94 -6.62 19.62
C GLN A 169 -9.85 -7.46 20.30
N SER A 170 -9.36 -8.50 19.63
CA SER A 170 -8.30 -9.38 20.17
C SER A 170 -6.89 -8.84 19.96
N LYS A 171 -6.72 -7.87 19.05
CA LYS A 171 -5.46 -7.29 18.60
C LYS A 171 -4.54 -8.25 17.83
N HIS A 172 -5.04 -9.42 17.45
CA HIS A 172 -4.27 -10.42 16.71
C HIS A 172 -4.58 -10.40 15.22
N VAL A 173 -3.57 -10.73 14.42
CA VAL A 173 -3.77 -11.08 13.01
C VAL A 173 -4.45 -12.45 12.96
N ILE A 174 -5.60 -12.51 12.31
CA ILE A 174 -6.45 -13.71 12.22
C ILE A 174 -6.44 -14.34 10.84
N PHE A 175 -5.97 -13.61 9.82
CA PHE A 175 -5.84 -14.12 8.46
C PHE A 175 -4.66 -13.47 7.76
N SER A 176 -3.83 -14.30 7.13
CA SER A 176 -2.74 -13.89 6.25
C SER A 176 -2.53 -14.99 5.21
N PRO A 177 -3.03 -14.83 3.98
CA PRO A 177 -2.85 -15.83 2.93
C PRO A 177 -1.38 -15.86 2.48
N PRO A 178 -0.89 -16.99 1.95
CA PRO A 178 0.47 -17.09 1.43
C PRO A 178 0.68 -16.28 0.13
N ASP A 179 -0.41 -15.91 -0.55
CA ASP A 179 -0.40 -15.14 -1.80
C ASP A 179 0.22 -13.75 -1.62
N LYS A 180 0.94 -13.31 -2.65
CA LYS A 180 1.53 -11.96 -2.76
C LYS A 180 0.97 -11.23 -3.97
N GLY A 181 1.25 -9.93 -4.08
CA GLY A 181 0.70 -9.10 -5.15
C GLY A 181 -0.78 -8.82 -4.91
N ILE A 182 -1.17 -8.63 -3.64
CA ILE A 182 -2.54 -8.26 -3.30
C ILE A 182 -2.69 -6.75 -3.42
N VAL A 183 -3.62 -6.31 -4.27
CA VAL A 183 -3.72 -4.89 -4.66
C VAL A 183 -4.89 -4.21 -3.97
N SER A 184 -6.08 -4.77 -4.13
CA SER A 184 -7.34 -4.12 -3.75
C SER A 184 -8.08 -4.94 -2.71
N LEU A 185 -8.77 -4.26 -1.79
CA LEU A 185 -9.50 -4.85 -0.67
C LEU A 185 -10.90 -4.24 -0.58
N ALA A 186 -11.93 -5.07 -0.42
CA ALA A 186 -13.32 -4.64 -0.25
C ALA A 186 -14.05 -5.50 0.78
N TRP A 187 -14.56 -4.88 1.84
CA TRP A 187 -15.44 -5.56 2.80
C TRP A 187 -16.87 -5.61 2.27
N ALA A 188 -17.51 -6.77 2.42
CA ALA A 188 -18.94 -6.91 2.23
C ALA A 188 -19.71 -6.25 3.39
N HIS A 189 -21.00 -5.99 3.16
CA HIS A 189 -21.87 -5.32 4.14
C HIS A 189 -21.96 -6.08 5.48
N ASP A 190 -22.00 -7.42 5.41
CA ASP A 190 -22.07 -8.30 6.58
C ASP A 190 -20.88 -8.19 7.53
N SER A 191 -19.76 -7.58 7.10
CA SER A 191 -18.49 -7.53 7.85
C SER A 191 -17.86 -8.91 8.13
N GLU A 192 -18.29 -9.93 7.41
CA GLU A 192 -17.83 -11.31 7.53
C GLU A 192 -17.07 -11.75 6.28
N ASN A 193 -17.39 -11.19 5.11
CA ASN A 193 -16.74 -11.46 3.85
C ASN A 193 -15.77 -10.32 3.46
N LEU A 194 -14.51 -10.67 3.18
CA LEU A 194 -13.51 -9.78 2.59
C LEU A 194 -13.17 -10.26 1.19
N LEU A 195 -13.33 -9.39 0.20
CA LEU A 195 -12.82 -9.63 -1.14
C LEU A 195 -11.46 -8.96 -1.30
N TYR A 196 -10.58 -9.60 -2.06
CA TYR A 196 -9.27 -9.08 -2.39
C TYR A 196 -8.82 -9.53 -3.79
N THR A 197 -8.03 -8.70 -4.46
CA THR A 197 -7.44 -9.05 -5.76
C THR A 197 -6.03 -9.63 -5.59
N VAL A 198 -5.65 -10.57 -6.46
CA VAL A 198 -4.30 -11.16 -6.51
C VAL A 198 -3.76 -10.99 -7.94
N CYS A 199 -2.48 -10.63 -8.03
CA CYS A 199 -1.79 -10.53 -9.31
C CYS A 199 -1.34 -11.89 -9.88
N ASP A 200 -1.29 -11.96 -11.21
CA ASP A 200 -0.59 -13.01 -11.93
C ASP A 200 0.95 -12.81 -11.91
N GLU A 201 1.67 -13.70 -12.59
CA GLU A 201 3.14 -13.68 -12.70
C GLU A 201 3.70 -12.39 -13.33
N THR A 202 2.87 -11.62 -14.04
CA THR A 202 3.25 -10.34 -14.66
C THR A 202 2.94 -9.13 -13.78
N LEU A 203 2.56 -9.35 -12.52
CA LEU A 203 2.12 -8.33 -11.57
C LEU A 203 0.80 -7.63 -11.97
N ARG A 204 0.00 -8.28 -12.81
CA ARG A 204 -1.31 -7.78 -13.23
C ARG A 204 -2.40 -8.35 -12.33
N PRO A 205 -3.20 -7.53 -11.62
CA PRO A 205 -4.30 -8.03 -10.81
C PRO A 205 -5.38 -8.60 -11.73
N ASN A 206 -5.63 -9.91 -11.65
CA ASN A 206 -6.57 -10.60 -12.54
C ASN A 206 -7.51 -11.55 -11.82
N GLN A 207 -7.25 -11.89 -10.56
CA GLN A 207 -8.07 -12.79 -9.77
C GLN A 207 -8.71 -12.03 -8.61
N VAL A 208 -9.98 -12.35 -8.31
CA VAL A 208 -10.69 -11.88 -7.12
C VAL A 208 -10.99 -13.08 -6.24
N PHE A 209 -10.55 -13.01 -4.99
CA PHE A 209 -10.84 -13.99 -3.97
C PHE A 209 -11.81 -13.41 -2.94
N CYS A 210 -12.61 -14.27 -2.31
CA CYS A 210 -13.47 -13.95 -1.18
C CYS A 210 -13.10 -14.81 0.02
N LYS A 211 -12.80 -14.18 1.15
CA LYS A 211 -12.50 -14.84 2.43
C LYS A 211 -13.62 -14.57 3.43
N LYS A 212 -14.21 -15.66 3.95
CA LYS A 212 -15.10 -15.66 5.12
C LYS A 212 -14.27 -15.64 6.40
N MET A 213 -14.41 -14.60 7.22
CA MET A 213 -13.60 -14.39 8.43
C MET A 213 -13.86 -15.42 9.54
N GLN A 214 -15.06 -16.00 9.58
CA GLN A 214 -15.42 -17.02 10.58
C GLN A 214 -15.06 -18.45 10.13
N SER A 215 -14.61 -18.63 8.89
CA SER A 215 -14.17 -19.92 8.38
C SER A 215 -12.65 -20.04 8.48
N ASP A 216 -12.13 -21.23 8.78
CA ASP A 216 -10.69 -21.50 8.69
C ASP A 216 -10.24 -21.82 7.24
N GLU A 217 -11.19 -21.93 6.30
CA GLU A 217 -10.90 -22.22 4.89
C GLU A 217 -10.15 -21.08 4.20
N ALA A 218 -9.40 -21.41 3.14
CA ALA A 218 -8.75 -20.42 2.30
C ALA A 218 -9.77 -19.52 1.58
N GLY A 219 -9.29 -18.43 0.97
CA GLY A 219 -10.14 -17.60 0.11
C GLY A 219 -10.64 -18.40 -1.10
N LEU A 220 -11.92 -18.23 -1.44
CA LEU A 220 -12.52 -18.81 -2.64
C LEU A 220 -12.31 -17.87 -3.83
N LEU A 221 -11.83 -18.38 -4.96
CA LEU A 221 -11.79 -17.63 -6.21
C LEU A 221 -13.23 -17.36 -6.69
N VAL A 222 -13.60 -16.09 -6.84
CA VAL A 222 -14.95 -15.67 -7.27
C VAL A 222 -14.99 -15.07 -8.67
N PHE A 223 -13.87 -14.52 -9.16
CA PHE A 223 -13.75 -13.96 -10.50
C PHE A 223 -12.32 -14.06 -11.01
N MET A 224 -12.17 -14.30 -12.32
CA MET A 224 -10.88 -14.30 -13.02
C MET A 224 -11.03 -13.56 -14.35
N GLU A 225 -10.08 -12.67 -14.64
CA GLU A 225 -9.96 -11.95 -15.91
C GLU A 225 -8.87 -12.58 -16.79
N ASP A 226 -9.32 -13.16 -17.90
CA ASP A 226 -8.47 -13.90 -18.84
C ASP A 226 -7.84 -12.98 -19.91
N ASP A 227 -8.40 -11.79 -20.18
CA ASP A 227 -7.77 -10.83 -21.09
C ASP A 227 -6.55 -10.20 -20.41
N VAL A 228 -5.38 -10.51 -20.95
CA VAL A 228 -4.07 -10.03 -20.47
C VAL A 228 -3.92 -8.50 -20.50
N ASN A 229 -4.78 -7.79 -21.25
CA ASN A 229 -4.78 -6.32 -21.30
C ASN A 229 -5.66 -5.68 -20.22
N CYS A 230 -6.45 -6.47 -19.51
CA CYS A 230 -7.36 -6.03 -18.46
C CYS A 230 -6.74 -6.19 -17.07
N CYS A 231 -6.89 -5.17 -16.24
CA CYS A 231 -6.60 -5.22 -14.81
C CYS A 231 -7.92 -5.19 -14.03
N VAL A 232 -8.01 -5.99 -12.98
CA VAL A 232 -9.17 -6.08 -12.11
C VAL A 232 -8.94 -5.25 -10.84
N ASP A 233 -9.91 -4.40 -10.52
CA ASP A 233 -10.00 -3.69 -9.25
C ASP A 233 -11.31 -4.01 -8.55
N ILE A 234 -11.34 -3.90 -7.22
CA ILE A 234 -12.56 -4.07 -6.44
C ILE A 234 -12.75 -2.92 -5.47
N THR A 235 -13.99 -2.51 -5.29
CA THR A 235 -14.35 -1.50 -4.27
C THR A 235 -15.79 -1.67 -3.80
N SER A 236 -16.03 -1.40 -2.51
CA SER A 236 -17.37 -1.37 -1.94
C SER A 236 -18.04 -0.03 -2.26
N THR A 237 -19.34 -0.03 -2.56
CA THR A 237 -20.11 1.20 -2.66
C THR A 237 -20.15 1.93 -1.32
N LYS A 238 -20.40 3.24 -1.33
CA LYS A 238 -20.41 4.06 -0.10
C LYS A 238 -21.47 3.64 0.92
N ASP A 239 -22.56 3.03 0.45
CA ASP A 239 -23.62 2.46 1.31
C ASP A 239 -23.39 0.97 1.62
N PHE A 240 -22.24 0.41 1.20
CA PHE A 240 -21.80 -0.97 1.37
C PHE A 240 -22.72 -2.03 0.78
N LYS A 241 -23.79 -1.67 0.07
CA LYS A 241 -24.75 -2.63 -0.47
C LYS A 241 -24.18 -3.51 -1.57
N TYR A 242 -23.23 -2.98 -2.33
CA TYR A 242 -22.62 -3.70 -3.44
C TYR A 242 -21.11 -3.62 -3.36
N ILE A 243 -20.46 -4.66 -3.87
CA ILE A 243 -19.06 -4.61 -4.25
C ILE A 243 -19.01 -4.57 -5.77
N THR A 244 -18.29 -3.59 -6.30
CA THR A 244 -18.00 -3.49 -7.72
C THR A 244 -16.72 -4.25 -8.04
N VAL A 245 -16.76 -5.04 -9.12
CA VAL A 245 -15.60 -5.69 -9.73
C VAL A 245 -15.39 -5.03 -11.08
N ASN A 246 -14.29 -4.28 -11.20
CA ASN A 246 -14.03 -3.43 -12.34
C ASN A 246 -12.90 -4.03 -13.17
N SER A 247 -13.21 -4.51 -14.37
CA SER A 247 -12.21 -4.95 -15.35
C SER A 247 -11.91 -3.82 -16.31
N ASN A 248 -10.65 -3.36 -16.31
CA ASN A 248 -10.25 -2.14 -17.00
C ASN A 248 -9.07 -2.37 -17.92
N THR A 249 -9.20 -1.89 -19.15
CA THR A 249 -8.08 -1.61 -20.06
C THR A 249 -7.78 -0.11 -20.05
N ARG A 250 -6.77 0.32 -20.81
CA ARG A 250 -6.49 1.76 -21.00
C ARG A 250 -7.63 2.53 -21.68
N THR A 251 -8.52 1.86 -22.39
CA THR A 251 -9.53 2.51 -23.26
C THR A 251 -10.96 2.02 -23.07
N SER A 252 -11.18 1.00 -22.24
CA SER A 252 -12.48 0.37 -22.01
C SER A 252 -12.57 -0.14 -20.57
N SER A 253 -13.77 -0.14 -20.02
CA SER A 253 -14.07 -0.64 -18.67
C SER A 253 -15.36 -1.47 -18.71
N GLU A 254 -15.37 -2.55 -17.93
CA GLU A 254 -16.56 -3.34 -17.61
C GLU A 254 -16.72 -3.40 -16.09
N GLU A 255 -17.93 -3.17 -15.60
CA GLU A 255 -18.24 -3.17 -14.16
C GLU A 255 -19.27 -4.25 -13.84
N GLY A 256 -18.87 -5.20 -13.01
CA GLY A 256 -19.75 -6.18 -12.39
C GLY A 256 -20.19 -5.71 -11.00
N LEU A 257 -21.43 -6.02 -10.61
CA LEU A 257 -21.96 -5.75 -9.28
C LEU A 257 -22.23 -7.07 -8.56
N CYS A 258 -21.63 -7.22 -7.39
CA CYS A 258 -21.88 -8.31 -6.45
C CYS A 258 -22.76 -7.78 -5.32
N ASP A 259 -23.86 -8.49 -5.01
CA ASP A 259 -24.65 -8.19 -3.80
C ASP A 259 -23.75 -8.36 -2.57
N GLY A 260 -23.89 -7.51 -1.56
CA GLY A 260 -23.03 -7.49 -0.38
C GLY A 260 -23.24 -8.64 0.60
N ILE A 261 -23.89 -9.74 0.17
CA ILE A 261 -24.31 -10.89 0.99
C ILE A 261 -23.79 -12.16 0.30
N TRP A 262 -22.82 -12.86 0.93
CA TRP A 262 -22.17 -14.07 0.38
C TRP A 262 -21.99 -15.20 1.41
#